data_AF-A0A3Q9HR66-F1
#
_entry.id   AF-A0A3Q9HR66-F1
#
_cell.length_a   1.000
_cell.length_b   1.000
_cell.length_c   1.000
_cell.angle_alpha   90.00
_cell.angle_beta   90.00
_cell.angle_gamma   90.00
#
_symmetry.space_group_name_H-M   'P 1'
#
loop_
_entity.id
_entity.type
_entity.pdbx_description
1 polymer ?
#
loop_
_entity_poly.entity_id
_entity_poly.type
_entity_poly.pdbx_seq_one_letter_code
_entity_poly.pdbx_strand_id
1 'polypeptide(L)'
;MKRKKYSDEFKQQIIEECRLVGNIALVARRHEISRQTVYSWIKSSRQKGSTESFPRDKEKQYLEVLRRLEKVSTENDMLKKLLAEKELELAILRDLRDKVNPQ
;
A
#
# COMPACT_ATOMS: atom_id res chain seq x y z
N MET A 1 -29.63 -1.61 17.56
CA MET A 1 -28.57 -2.31 18.32
C MET A 1 -27.23 -1.63 18.09
N LYS A 2 -26.55 -1.13 19.14
CA LYS A 2 -25.17 -0.62 19.03
C LYS A 2 -24.22 -1.80 18.83
N ARG A 3 -23.47 -1.82 17.72
CA ARG A 3 -22.41 -2.82 17.51
C ARG A 3 -21.26 -2.51 18.47
N LYS A 4 -20.96 -3.43 19.39
CA LYS A 4 -19.73 -3.36 20.20
C LYS A 4 -18.54 -3.37 19.24
N LYS A 5 -17.71 -2.32 19.29
CA LYS A 5 -16.43 -2.27 18.59
C LYS A 5 -15.36 -2.82 19.54
N TYR A 6 -14.56 -3.75 19.05
CA TYR A 6 -13.43 -4.32 19.76
C TYR A 6 -12.14 -3.80 19.11
N SER A 7 -11.14 -3.48 19.92
CA SER A 7 -9.80 -3.12 19.43
C SER A 7 -9.16 -4.31 18.72
N ASP A 8 -8.24 -4.03 17.80
CA ASP A 8 -7.59 -5.09 17.02
C ASP A 8 -6.62 -5.92 17.87
N GLU A 9 -5.94 -5.28 18.83
CA GLU A 9 -5.12 -5.93 19.87
C GLU A 9 -5.91 -6.98 20.63
N PHE A 10 -7.13 -6.62 21.08
CA PHE A 10 -8.00 -7.52 21.81
C PHE A 10 -8.44 -8.70 20.94
N LYS A 11 -8.80 -8.46 19.67
CA LYS A 11 -9.13 -9.56 18.74
C LYS A 11 -7.96 -10.52 18.57
N GLN A 12 -6.74 -9.99 18.46
CA GLN A 12 -5.54 -10.79 18.27
C GLN A 12 -5.21 -11.63 19.51
N GLN A 13 -5.34 -11.06 20.71
CA GLN A 13 -5.21 -11.79 21.97
C GLN A 13 -6.20 -12.97 22.05
N ILE A 14 -7.48 -12.74 21.72
CA ILE A 14 -8.51 -13.79 21.75
C ILE A 14 -8.24 -14.90 20.73
N ILE A 15 -7.78 -14.55 19.52
CA ILE A 15 -7.45 -15.53 18.48
C ILE A 15 -6.29 -16.41 18.94
N GLU A 16 -5.25 -15.82 19.54
CA GLU A 16 -4.08 -16.56 20.02
C GLU A 16 -4.43 -17.46 21.20
N GLU A 17 -5.21 -16.96 22.16
CA GLU A 17 -5.74 -17.77 23.26
C GLU A 17 -6.57 -18.95 22.74
N CYS A 18 -7.40 -18.73 21.71
CA CYS A 18 -8.16 -19.79 21.06
C CYS A 18 -7.27 -20.86 20.40
N ARG A 19 -6.10 -20.47 19.87
CA ARG A 19 -5.12 -21.42 19.31
C ARG A 19 -4.43 -22.24 20.39
N LEU A 20 -4.06 -21.62 21.51
CA LEU A 20 -3.39 -22.27 22.63
C LEU A 20 -4.33 -23.25 23.38
N VAL A 21 -5.56 -22.82 23.66
CA VAL A 21 -6.53 -23.61 24.43
C VAL A 21 -7.22 -24.67 23.56
N GLY A 22 -7.33 -24.45 22.25
CA GLY A 22 -8.03 -25.34 21.32
C GLY A 22 -9.56 -25.36 21.48
N ASN A 23 -10.12 -24.64 22.47
CA ASN A 23 -11.55 -24.58 22.74
C ASN A 23 -12.10 -23.15 22.63
N ILE A 24 -12.60 -22.82 21.43
CA ILE A 24 -13.16 -21.51 21.09
C ILE A 24 -14.38 -21.16 21.95
N ALA A 25 -15.20 -22.15 22.32
CA ALA A 25 -16.41 -21.91 23.11
C ALA A 25 -16.10 -21.49 24.54
N LEU A 26 -15.04 -22.06 25.13
CA LEU A 26 -14.58 -21.72 26.47
C LEU A 26 -14.02 -20.30 26.53
N VAL A 27 -13.11 -19.97 25.60
CA VAL A 27 -12.51 -18.63 25.49
C VAL A 27 -13.58 -17.57 25.23
N ALA A 28 -14.52 -17.84 24.32
CA ALA A 28 -15.62 -16.92 24.04
C ALA A 28 -16.48 -16.62 25.30
N ARG A 29 -16.80 -17.65 26.10
CA ARG A 29 -17.54 -17.46 27.37
C ARG A 29 -16.74 -16.65 28.39
N ARG A 30 -15.44 -16.93 28.54
CA ARG A 30 -14.56 -16.24 29.49
C ARG A 30 -14.49 -14.73 29.25
N HIS A 31 -14.53 -14.33 27.98
CA HIS A 31 -14.47 -12.93 27.56
C HIS A 31 -15.85 -12.33 27.23
N GLU A 32 -16.95 -13.04 27.54
CA GLU A 32 -18.32 -12.63 27.25
C GLU A 32 -18.59 -12.27 25.76
N ILE A 33 -17.89 -12.95 24.86
CA ILE A 33 -18.00 -12.76 23.42
C ILE A 33 -18.86 -13.88 22.83
N SER A 34 -19.69 -13.55 21.84
CA SER A 34 -20.42 -14.59 21.13
C SER A 34 -19.45 -15.51 20.38
N ARG A 35 -19.72 -16.82 20.40
CA ARG A 35 -18.89 -17.81 19.70
C ARG A 35 -18.78 -17.48 18.21
N GLN A 36 -19.88 -17.07 17.58
CA GLN A 36 -19.90 -16.64 16.18
C GLN A 36 -18.95 -15.47 15.89
N THR A 37 -18.85 -14.50 16.82
CA THR A 37 -17.92 -13.36 16.67
C THR A 37 -16.47 -13.84 16.63
N VAL A 38 -16.08 -14.73 17.54
CA VAL A 38 -14.72 -15.28 17.58
C VAL A 38 -14.42 -16.11 16.33
N TYR A 39 -15.36 -16.93 15.86
CA TYR A 39 -15.22 -17.66 14.59
C TYR A 39 -15.03 -16.72 13.40
N SER A 40 -15.78 -15.62 13.35
CA SER A 40 -15.63 -14.60 12.30
C SER A 40 -14.23 -13.97 12.32
N TRP A 41 -13.67 -13.68 13.49
CA TRP A 41 -12.31 -13.16 13.63
C TRP A 41 -11.25 -14.16 13.21
N ILE A 42 -11.37 -15.44 13.61
CA ILE A 42 -10.45 -16.51 13.19
C ILE A 42 -10.50 -16.69 11.67
N LYS A 43 -11.69 -16.69 11.06
CA LYS A 43 -11.86 -16.79 9.60
C LYS A 43 -11.24 -15.59 8.89
N SER A 44 -11.49 -14.38 9.39
CA SER A 44 -10.92 -13.14 8.83
C SER A 44 -9.40 -13.10 8.94
N SER A 45 -8.85 -13.58 10.07
CA SER A 45 -7.40 -13.69 10.30
C SER A 45 -6.74 -14.70 9.36
N ARG A 46 -7.38 -15.87 9.13
CA ARG A 46 -6.88 -16.87 8.16
C ARG A 46 -6.89 -16.37 6.71
N GLN A 47 -7.91 -15.59 6.32
CA GLN A 47 -8.00 -15.03 4.97
C GLN A 47 -7.06 -13.84 4.73
N LYS A 48 -6.68 -13.10 5.78
CA LYS A 48 -5.85 -11.89 5.67
C LYS A 48 -4.40 -12.06 6.12
N GLY A 49 -3.99 -13.24 6.59
CA GLY A 49 -2.61 -13.53 7.05
C GLY A 49 -2.17 -12.77 8.31
N SER A 50 -2.89 -11.72 8.71
CA SER A 50 -2.68 -10.93 9.90
C SER A 50 -4.01 -10.30 10.34
N THR A 51 -4.24 -10.21 11.65
CA THR A 51 -5.44 -9.59 12.25
C THR A 51 -5.37 -8.06 12.20
N GLU A 52 -4.35 -7.49 11.56
CA GLU A 52 -4.38 -6.10 11.16
C GLU A 52 -5.48 -5.93 10.12
N SER A 53 -6.55 -5.26 10.52
CA SER A 53 -7.40 -4.62 9.53
C SER A 53 -6.51 -3.66 8.75
N PHE A 54 -5.98 -4.07 7.59
CA PHE A 54 -5.39 -3.14 6.63
C PHE A 54 -6.35 -1.94 6.54
N PRO A 55 -5.95 -0.75 7.01
CA PRO A 55 -6.82 0.40 6.95
C PRO A 55 -7.08 0.60 5.46
N ARG A 56 -8.34 0.64 5.04
CA ARG A 56 -8.70 0.99 3.66
C ARG A 56 -8.00 2.28 3.20
N ASP A 57 -7.59 3.11 4.16
CA ASP A 57 -6.79 4.31 3.97
C ASP A 57 -5.34 4.03 3.52
N LYS A 58 -4.67 2.98 4.02
CA LYS A 58 -3.31 2.60 3.55
C LYS A 58 -3.35 2.07 2.12
N GLU A 59 -4.39 1.33 1.74
CA GLU A 59 -4.56 0.83 0.38
C GLU A 59 -4.87 1.97 -0.60
N LYS A 60 -5.71 2.93 -0.19
CA LYS A 60 -5.92 4.18 -0.95
C LYS A 60 -4.64 5.00 -1.09
N GLN A 61 -3.88 5.14 -0.01
CA GLN A 61 -2.59 5.85 -0.01
C GLN A 61 -1.58 5.17 -0.94
N TYR A 62 -1.53 3.84 -0.92
CA TYR A 62 -0.70 3.06 -1.84
C TYR A 62 -1.10 3.28 -3.31
N LEU A 63 -2.41 3.25 -3.60
CA LEU A 63 -2.92 3.49 -4.94
C LEU A 63 -2.67 4.93 -5.43
N GLU A 64 -2.70 5.90 -4.52
CA GLU A 64 -2.37 7.29 -4.80
C GLU A 64 -0.87 7.47 -5.10
N VAL A 65 0.00 6.81 -4.31
CA VAL A 65 1.44 6.79 -4.55
C VAL A 65 1.76 6.18 -5.91
N LEU A 66 1.14 5.06 -6.28
CA LEU A 66 1.32 4.44 -7.59
C LEU A 66 0.92 5.38 -8.74
N ARG A 67 -0.24 6.04 -8.63
CA ARG A 67 -0.68 7.03 -9.63
C ARG A 67 0.29 8.22 -9.74
N ARG A 68 0.82 8.69 -8.62
CA ARG A 68 1.79 9.79 -8.61
C ARG A 68 3.11 9.36 -9.24
N LEU A 69 3.55 8.13 -8.97
CA LEU A 69 4.76 7.56 -9.55
C LEU A 69 4.64 7.43 -11.08
N GLU A 70 3.50 6.93 -11.56
CA GLU A 70 3.22 6.83 -13.00
C GLU A 70 3.29 8.20 -13.68
N LYS A 71 2.61 9.22 -13.11
CA LYS A 71 2.68 10.59 -13.63
C LYS A 71 4.11 11.12 -13.68
N VAL A 72 4.85 11.02 -12.58
CA VAL A 72 6.25 11.47 -12.51
C VAL A 72 7.12 10.72 -13.53
N SER A 73 6.90 9.42 -13.73
CA SER A 73 7.62 8.63 -14.74
C SER A 73 7.34 9.17 -16.15
N THR A 74 6.07 9.39 -16.49
CA THR A 74 5.69 9.92 -17.81
C THR A 74 6.24 11.33 -18.06
N GLU A 75 6.20 12.21 -17.06
CA GLU A 75 6.81 13.54 -17.13
C GLU A 75 8.32 13.45 -17.33
N ASN A 76 9.00 12.55 -16.63
CA ASN A 76 10.44 12.34 -16.77
C ASN A 76 10.82 11.87 -18.18
N ASP A 77 10.06 10.94 -18.75
CA ASP A 77 10.29 10.44 -20.11
C ASP A 77 10.07 11.54 -21.16
N MET A 78 9.06 12.39 -20.97
CA MET A 78 8.83 13.56 -21.82
C MET A 78 9.96 14.60 -21.71
N LEU A 79 10.42 14.89 -20.49
CA LEU A 79 11.52 15.81 -20.25
C LEU A 79 12.84 15.30 -20.86
N LYS A 80 13.12 14.00 -20.75
CA LYS A 80 14.29 13.39 -21.39
C LYS A 80 14.27 13.53 -22.91
N LYS A 81 13.11 13.34 -23.55
CA LYS A 81 12.96 13.55 -25.01
C LYS A 81 13.23 14.99 -25.40
N LEU A 82 12.59 15.94 -24.70
CA LEU A 82 12.78 17.36 -24.96
C LEU A 82 14.25 17.78 -24.76
N LEU A 83 14.90 17.24 -23.73
CA LEU A 83 16.31 17.50 -23.47
C LEU A 83 17.18 16.99 -24.62
N ALA A 84 16.95 15.77 -25.10
CA ALA A 84 17.69 15.20 -26.22
C ALA A 84 17.51 16.03 -27.51
N GLU A 85 16.29 16.50 -27.79
CA GLU A 85 16.02 17.41 -28.92
C GLU A 85 16.82 18.71 -28.80
N LYS A 86 16.86 19.31 -27.60
CA LYS A 86 17.60 20.55 -27.34
C LYS A 86 19.11 20.36 -27.40
N GLU A 87 19.63 19.23 -26.93
CA GLU A 87 21.05 18.88 -27.06
C GLU A 87 21.46 18.70 -28.53
N LEU A 88 20.60 18.07 -29.34
CA LEU A 88 20.82 17.93 -30.77
C LEU A 88 20.83 19.29 -31.49
N GLU A 89 19.87 20.16 -31.19
CA GLU A 89 19.81 21.53 -31.73
C GLU A 89 21.09 22.31 -31.37
N LEU A 90 21.55 22.23 -30.12
CA LEU A 90 22.79 22.86 -29.67
C LEU A 90 24.03 22.29 -30.40
N ALA A 91 24.08 20.98 -30.64
CA ALA A 91 25.18 20.36 -31.37
C ALA A 91 25.26 20.88 -32.81
N ILE A 92 24.12 20.97 -33.50
CA ILE A 92 24.04 21.51 -34.86
C ILE A 92 24.47 22.97 -34.90
N LEU A 93 23.98 23.80 -33.97
CA LEU A 93 24.33 25.22 -33.91
C LEU A 93 25.82 25.44 -33.65
N ARG A 94 26.45 24.59 -32.82
CA ARG A 94 27.90 24.63 -32.59
C ARG A 94 28.68 24.28 -33.86
N ASP A 95 28.29 23.20 -34.55
CA ASP A 95 28.93 22.80 -35.81
C ASP A 95 28.81 23.88 -36.90
N LEU A 96 27.64 24.52 -37.02
CA LEU A 96 27.45 25.64 -37.94
C LEU A 96 28.34 26.84 -37.61
N ARG A 97 28.41 27.22 -36.32
CA ARG A 97 29.28 28.32 -35.86
C ARG A 97 30.75 28.03 -36.19
N ASP A 98 31.20 26.82 -35.91
CA ASP A 98 32.60 26.42 -36.09
C ASP A 98 32.97 26.36 -37.59
N LYS A 99 32.00 26.06 -38.47
CA LYS A 99 32.15 26.17 -39.94
C LYS A 99 32.19 27.60 -40.45
N VAL A 100 31.42 28.52 -39.85
CA VAL A 100 31.34 29.93 -40.27
C VAL A 100 32.54 30.75 -39.80
N ASN A 101 33.15 30.38 -38.67
CA ASN A 101 34.34 31.05 -38.14
C ASN A 101 35.43 30.04 -37.78
N PRO A 102 36.05 29.38 -38.77
CA PRO A 102 37.15 28.46 -38.53
C PRO A 102 38.33 29.26 -37.96
N GLN A 103 38.78 28.90 -36.76
CA GLN A 103 40.06 29.37 -36.23
C GLN A 103 41.23 28.61 -36.87
#